data_AF-A0A2M6Y6R0-F1
#
_entry.id   AF-A0A2M6Y6R0-F1
#
_cell.length_a   1.000
_cell.length_b   1.000
_cell.length_c   1.000
_cell.angle_alpha   90.00
_cell.angle_beta   90.00
_cell.angle_gamma   90.00
#
_symmetry.space_group_name_H-M   'P 1'
#
loop_
_entity.id
_entity.type
_entity.pdbx_description
1 polymer ?
#
loop_
_entity_poly.entity_id
_entity_poly.type
_entity_poly.pdbx_seq_one_letter_code
_entity_poly.pdbx_strand_id
1 'polypeptide(L)'
;FGRVRSWVKKFSKKFEVRTPSAVCAVRGTDFMVQADADGGTRVEVYEGSVLTGDAKGNTGLVRQGQFVEIPRGGSFSTPVTNPNEPGNMDSTLGSAELEARREIYNEISKADVIARAQEEIQSAEFQNRKVA
;
A
#
# COMPACT_ATOMS: atom_id res chain seq x y z
N PHE A 1 14.28 16.49 -10.99
CA PHE A 1 12.88 16.04 -11.13
C PHE A 1 12.85 14.52 -11.08
N GLY A 2 11.76 13.94 -10.59
CA GLY A 2 11.67 12.49 -10.44
C GLY A 2 10.28 12.04 -10.05
N ARG A 3 9.99 10.76 -10.29
CA ARG A 3 8.72 10.14 -9.97
C ARG A 3 8.96 8.84 -9.23
N VAL A 4 8.20 8.61 -8.16
CA VAL A 4 8.20 7.35 -7.42
C VAL A 4 6.77 6.86 -7.28
N ARG A 5 6.52 5.59 -7.61
CA ARG A 5 5.29 4.87 -7.25
C ARG A 5 5.68 3.82 -6.23
N SER A 6 4.93 3.73 -5.14
CA SER A 6 5.21 2.77 -4.09
C SER A 6 3.92 2.25 -3.47
N TRP A 7 3.91 0.96 -3.16
CA TRP A 7 2.91 0.36 -2.30
C TRP A 7 3.46 0.22 -0.89
N VAL A 8 2.77 0.83 0.07
CA VAL A 8 3.16 0.82 1.48
C VAL A 8 2.17 -0.03 2.25
N LYS A 9 2.63 -1.18 2.76
CA LYS A 9 1.80 -2.05 3.61
C LYS A 9 1.36 -1.28 4.88
N LYS A 10 0.20 -1.61 5.43
CA LYS A 10 -0.28 -1.01 6.70
C LYS A 10 0.58 -1.54 7.86
N PHE A 11 1.37 -0.68 8.51
CA PHE A 11 2.19 -1.03 9.68
C PHE A 11 2.12 0.06 10.78
N SER A 12 2.63 -0.23 11.98
CA SER A 12 2.58 0.69 13.14
C SER A 12 3.55 1.87 13.06
N LYS A 13 4.66 1.73 12.33
CA LYS A 13 5.64 2.80 12.11
C LYS A 13 5.11 3.86 11.12
N LYS A 14 5.66 5.07 11.19
CA LYS A 14 5.35 6.17 10.25
C LYS A 14 6.09 5.98 8.93
N PHE A 15 5.41 6.30 7.83
CA PHE A 15 6.01 6.40 6.50
C PHE A 15 5.62 7.75 5.90
N GLU A 16 6.63 8.52 5.52
CA GLU A 16 6.46 9.87 4.99
C GLU A 16 7.32 10.01 3.74
N VAL A 17 6.77 10.63 2.70
CA VAL A 17 7.52 11.10 1.54
C VAL A 17 7.62 12.62 1.65
N ARG A 18 8.85 13.13 1.54
CA ARG A 18 9.13 14.57 1.60
C ARG A 18 9.63 15.05 0.26
N THR A 19 9.00 16.10 -0.23
CA THR A 19 9.34 16.79 -1.47
C THR A 19 9.59 18.27 -1.14
N PRO A 20 10.16 19.06 -2.08
CA PRO A 20 10.40 20.48 -1.84
C PRO A 20 9.13 21.30 -1.54
N SER A 21 7.95 20.91 -2.05
CA SER A 21 6.70 21.63 -1.83
C SER A 21 5.71 20.96 -0.88
N ALA A 22 5.86 19.67 -0.59
CA ALA A 22 4.89 18.93 0.20
C ALA A 22 5.46 17.80 1.06
N VAL A 23 4.73 17.47 2.13
CA VAL A 23 4.95 16.27 2.95
C VAL A 23 3.73 15.36 2.84
N CYS A 24 3.96 14.09 2.48
CA CYS A 24 2.93 13.09 2.29
C CYS A 24 3.06 12.00 3.35
N ALA A 25 2.08 11.88 4.25
CA ALA A 25 1.96 10.79 5.21
C ALA A 25 1.11 9.66 4.61
N VAL A 26 1.68 8.45 4.60
CA VAL A 26 1.14 7.30 3.85
C VAL A 26 0.95 6.11 4.77
N ARG A 27 -0.17 5.41 4.64
CA ARG A 27 -0.46 4.22 5.44
C ARG A 27 -1.37 3.26 4.68
N GLY A 28 -0.83 2.11 4.26
CA GLY A 28 -1.65 1.10 3.58
C GLY A 28 -2.14 1.60 2.23
N THR A 29 -1.24 2.06 1.37
CA THR A 29 -1.59 2.87 0.19
C THR A 29 -0.72 2.52 -1.02
N ASP A 30 -1.32 2.41 -2.20
CA ASP A 30 -0.62 2.51 -3.50
C ASP A 30 -0.77 3.94 -4.00
N PHE A 31 0.36 4.62 -4.18
CA PHE A 31 0.39 6.03 -4.51
C PHE A 31 1.62 6.35 -5.37
N MET A 32 1.53 7.45 -6.10
CA MET A 32 2.63 8.02 -6.85
C MET A 32 2.88 9.46 -6.42
N VAL A 33 4.15 9.79 -6.26
CA VAL A 33 4.62 11.16 -6.01
C VAL A 33 5.58 11.53 -7.12
N GLN A 34 5.30 12.64 -7.78
CA GLN A 34 6.18 13.26 -8.75
C GLN A 34 6.62 14.63 -8.22
N ALA A 35 7.92 14.90 -8.32
CA ALA A 35 8.50 16.21 -8.07
C ALA A 35 9.04 16.79 -9.38
N ASP A 36 8.49 17.93 -9.78
CA ASP A 36 8.81 18.60 -11.03
C ASP A 36 10.13 19.38 -10.93
N ALA A 37 10.65 19.87 -12.05
CA ALA A 37 11.90 20.65 -12.07
C ALA A 37 11.78 21.95 -11.24
N ASP A 38 10.60 22.56 -11.27
CA ASP A 38 10.28 23.78 -10.51
C ASP A 38 10.03 23.51 -9.01
N GLY A 39 10.11 22.24 -8.59
CA GLY A 39 9.86 21.81 -7.21
C GLY A 39 8.38 21.73 -6.83
N GLY A 40 7.48 21.79 -7.81
CA GLY A 40 6.09 21.40 -7.63
C GLY A 40 5.97 19.90 -7.36
N THR A 41 4.91 19.51 -6.66
CA THR A 41 4.68 18.11 -6.29
C THR A 41 3.29 17.68 -6.71
N ARG A 42 3.21 16.55 -7.40
CA ARG A 42 1.96 15.90 -7.77
C ARG A 42 1.85 14.60 -7.00
N VAL A 43 0.73 14.42 -6.31
CA VAL A 43 0.43 13.21 -5.53
C VAL A 43 -0.81 12.57 -6.13
N GLU A 44 -0.69 11.32 -6.57
CA GLU A 44 -1.81 10.51 -7.05
C GLU A 44 -2.01 9.30 -6.14
N VAL A 45 -3.25 8.93 -5.87
CA VAL A 45 -3.58 7.76 -5.02
C VAL A 45 -4.40 6.77 -5.83
N TYR A 46 -3.91 5.54 -5.92
CA TYR A 46 -4.53 4.45 -6.67
C TYR A 46 -5.30 3.50 -5.75
N GLU A 47 -4.82 3.29 -4.53
CA GLU A 47 -5.52 2.49 -3.52
C GLU A 47 -5.24 3.07 -2.13
N GLY A 48 -6.27 3.18 -1.29
CA GLY A 48 -6.15 3.70 0.08
C GLY A 48 -6.31 5.23 0.16
N SER A 49 -5.46 5.89 0.95
CA SER A 49 -5.45 7.34 1.10
C SER A 49 -4.09 7.88 1.54
N VAL A 50 -3.79 9.12 1.15
CA VAL A 50 -2.58 9.87 1.56
C VAL A 50 -3.02 11.16 2.22
N LEU A 51 -2.49 11.45 3.41
CA LEU A 51 -2.58 12.80 3.98
C LEU A 51 -1.41 13.61 3.44
N THR A 52 -1.67 14.68 2.72
CA THR A 52 -0.60 15.54 2.18
C THR A 52 -0.85 16.98 2.56
N GLY A 53 0.22 17.74 2.73
CA GLY A 53 0.14 19.16 3.04
C GLY A 53 1.32 19.96 2.52
N ASP A 54 1.10 21.27 2.43
CA ASP A 54 2.11 22.24 2.03
C ASP A 54 3.02 22.64 3.22
N ALA A 55 4.06 23.41 2.92
CA ALA A 55 4.96 23.94 3.96
C ALA A 55 4.31 24.99 4.89
N LYS A 56 3.10 25.47 4.58
CA LYS A 56 2.35 26.45 5.40
C LYS A 56 1.44 25.78 6.42
N GLY A 57 1.35 24.45 6.41
CA GLY A 57 0.53 23.67 7.33
C GLY A 57 -0.89 23.40 6.83
N ASN A 58 -1.22 23.75 5.59
CA ASN A 58 -2.50 23.34 5.00
C ASN A 58 -2.39 21.87 4.60
N THR A 59 -3.32 21.05 5.09
CA THR A 59 -3.33 19.60 4.83
C THR A 59 -4.68 19.17 4.28
N GLY A 60 -4.68 18.14 3.44
CA GLY A 60 -5.89 17.44 3.06
C GLY A 60 -5.65 15.98 2.74
N LEU A 61 -6.75 15.22 2.81
CA LEU A 61 -6.75 13.80 2.53
C LEU A 61 -7.03 13.56 1.05
N VAL A 62 -6.07 12.98 0.35
CA VAL A 62 -6.22 12.50 -1.03
C VAL A 62 -6.68 11.05 -0.96
N ARG A 63 -7.85 10.76 -1.53
CA ARG A 63 -8.42 9.41 -1.53
C ARG A 63 -8.08 8.67 -2.82
N GLN A 64 -8.33 7.37 -2.83
CA GLN A 64 -8.31 6.55 -4.02
C GLN A 64 -9.01 7.23 -5.20
N GLY A 65 -8.35 7.16 -6.36
CA GLY A 65 -8.82 7.75 -7.60
C GLY A 65 -8.70 9.27 -7.64
N GLN A 66 -8.00 9.88 -6.67
CA GLN A 66 -7.78 11.32 -6.65
C GLN A 66 -6.30 11.65 -6.82
N PHE A 67 -6.07 12.89 -7.26
CA PHE A 67 -4.77 13.51 -7.27
C PHE A 67 -4.83 14.95 -6.78
N VAL A 68 -3.67 15.46 -6.40
CA VAL A 68 -3.49 16.87 -6.05
C VAL A 68 -2.12 17.34 -6.52
N GLU A 69 -2.06 18.62 -6.90
CA GLU A 69 -0.83 19.30 -7.29
C GLU A 69 -0.57 20.43 -6.31
N ILE A 70 0.67 20.50 -5.82
CA ILE A 70 1.12 21.48 -4.83
C ILE A 70 2.32 22.19 -5.45
N PRO A 71 2.10 23.40 -6.01
CA PRO A 71 3.18 24.22 -6.56
C PRO A 71 4.20 24.60 -5.48
N ARG A 72 5.45 24.85 -5.89
CA ARG A 72 6.49 25.31 -4.96
C ARG A 72 6.10 26.66 -4.35
N GLY A 73 5.99 26.73 -3.02
CA GLY A 73 5.55 27.94 -2.30
C GLY A 73 4.05 28.26 -2.45
N GLY A 74 3.33 27.45 -3.22
CA GLY A 74 1.88 27.51 -3.35
C GLY A 74 1.16 27.06 -2.08
N SER A 75 -0.16 26.94 -2.18
CA SER A 75 -0.98 26.39 -1.10
C SER A 75 -1.63 25.08 -1.56
N PHE A 76 -1.93 24.20 -0.61
CA PHE A 76 -2.69 22.98 -0.86
C PHE A 76 -4.05 23.32 -1.50
N SER A 77 -4.37 22.67 -2.63
CA SER A 77 -5.68 22.73 -3.28
C SER A 77 -6.52 21.50 -2.97
N THR A 78 -7.83 21.59 -3.15
CA THR A 78 -8.71 20.43 -3.00
C THR A 78 -8.32 19.30 -3.97
N PRO A 79 -8.26 18.04 -3.54
CA PRO A 79 -8.00 16.91 -4.42
C PRO A 79 -9.06 16.77 -5.51
N VAL A 80 -8.61 16.43 -6.72
CA VAL A 80 -9.44 16.26 -7.92
C VAL A 80 -9.44 14.79 -8.33
N THR A 81 -10.54 14.30 -8.90
CA THR A 81 -10.61 12.93 -9.43
C THR A 81 -9.64 12.76 -10.59
N ASN A 82 -8.87 11.67 -10.59
CA ASN A 82 -7.99 11.28 -11.66
C ASN A 82 -8.78 10.49 -12.72
N PRO A 83 -9.02 11.03 -13.93
CA PRO A 83 -9.74 10.31 -14.97
C PRO A 83 -8.92 9.17 -15.59
N ASN A 84 -7.61 9.13 -15.35
CA ASN A 84 -6.68 8.16 -15.92
C ASN A 84 -5.96 7.38 -14.80
N GLU A 85 -6.72 6.60 -14.03
CA GLU A 85 -6.12 5.72 -13.02
C GLU A 85 -5.28 4.62 -13.71
N PRO A 86 -3.96 4.54 -13.48
CA PRO A 86 -3.18 3.41 -13.93
C PRO A 86 -3.69 2.14 -13.25
N GLY A 87 -3.63 1.03 -13.98
CA GLY A 87 -4.01 -0.28 -13.48
C GLY A 87 -3.35 -0.63 -12.14
N ASN A 88 -4.04 -1.47 -11.38
CA ASN A 88 -3.61 -2.07 -10.12
C ASN A 88 -2.12 -2.45 -10.18
N MET A 89 -1.32 -2.23 -9.14
CA MET A 89 0.13 -2.52 -9.17
C MET A 89 0.45 -3.99 -9.50
N ASP A 90 -0.53 -4.88 -9.32
CA ASP A 90 -0.52 -6.28 -9.77
C ASP A 90 -0.39 -6.43 -11.30
N SER A 91 -0.82 -5.42 -12.08
CA SER A 91 -0.64 -5.39 -13.54
C SER A 91 0.82 -5.19 -13.99
N THR A 92 1.72 -4.88 -13.07
CA THR A 92 3.17 -4.79 -13.33
C THR A 92 3.90 -6.11 -13.07
N LEU A 93 3.27 -7.04 -12.34
CA LEU A 93 3.76 -8.41 -12.21
C LEU A 93 3.31 -9.16 -13.47
N GLY A 94 4.26 -9.77 -14.18
CA GLY A 94 3.93 -10.66 -15.28
C GLY A 94 3.01 -11.78 -14.79
N SER A 95 2.15 -12.29 -15.66
CA SER A 95 1.20 -13.37 -15.34
C SER A 95 1.85 -14.54 -14.61
N ALA A 96 3.09 -14.88 -14.98
CA ALA A 96 3.88 -15.95 -14.35
C ALA A 96 4.22 -15.70 -12.87
N GLU A 97 4.51 -14.45 -12.47
CA GLU A 97 4.85 -14.14 -11.08
C GLU A 97 3.60 -14.02 -10.20
N LEU A 98 2.48 -13.64 -10.81
CA LEU A 98 1.14 -13.67 -10.25
C LEU A 98 0.64 -15.10 -10.01
N GLU A 99 0.87 -16.00 -10.98
CA GLU A 99 0.57 -17.43 -10.87
C GLU A 99 1.47 -18.10 -9.83
N ALA A 100 2.79 -17.91 -9.89
CA ALA A 100 3.71 -18.49 -8.90
C ALA A 100 3.35 -18.05 -7.47
N ARG A 101 2.99 -16.79 -7.28
CA ARG A 101 2.59 -16.27 -5.96
C ARG A 101 1.23 -16.76 -5.51
N ARG A 102 0.30 -17.08 -6.43
CA ARG A 102 -0.98 -17.74 -6.13
C ARG A 102 -0.79 -19.22 -5.82
N GLU A 103 0.06 -19.93 -6.56
CA GLU A 103 0.40 -21.33 -6.31
C GLU A 103 1.09 -21.50 -4.95
N ILE A 104 2.12 -20.69 -4.65
CA ILE A 104 2.84 -20.74 -3.36
C ILE A 104 1.90 -20.42 -2.17
N TYR A 105 0.94 -19.51 -2.35
CA TYR A 105 -0.04 -19.16 -1.30
C TYR A 105 -1.17 -20.20 -1.16
N ASN A 106 -1.45 -20.98 -2.21
CA ASN A 106 -2.38 -22.11 -2.16
C ASN A 106 -1.73 -23.39 -1.60
N GLU A 107 -0.45 -23.64 -1.89
CA GLU A 107 0.28 -24.81 -1.37
C GLU A 107 0.46 -24.78 0.15
N ILE A 108 0.39 -23.59 0.76
CA ILE A 108 0.45 -23.41 2.21
C ILE A 108 -0.71 -22.51 2.64
N SER A 109 -1.94 -22.98 2.38
CA SER A 109 -3.11 -22.43 3.05
C SER A 109 -2.86 -22.48 4.57
N LYS A 110 -2.92 -21.32 5.24
CA LYS A 110 -2.89 -21.23 6.70
C LYS A 110 -3.90 -22.20 7.34
N ALA A 111 -5.00 -22.50 6.66
CA ALA A 111 -6.00 -23.45 7.12
C ALA A 111 -5.49 -24.90 7.08
N ASP A 112 -4.75 -25.32 6.05
CA ASP A 112 -4.23 -26.70 5.95
C ASP A 112 -3.08 -26.96 6.94
N VAL A 113 -2.24 -25.96 7.17
CA VAL A 113 -1.19 -26.05 8.21
C VAL A 113 -1.81 -26.16 9.61
N ILE A 114 -2.88 -25.39 9.88
CA ILE A 114 -3.59 -25.47 11.16
C ILE A 114 -4.35 -26.79 11.29
N ALA A 115 -4.96 -27.30 10.22
CA ALA A 115 -5.68 -28.57 10.22
C ALA A 115 -4.75 -29.76 10.52
N ARG A 116 -3.59 -29.84 9.84
CA ARG A 116 -2.62 -30.91 10.10
C ARG A 116 -2.02 -30.83 11.51
N ALA A 117 -1.74 -29.62 12.00
CA ALA A 117 -1.29 -29.44 13.37
C ALA A 117 -2.36 -29.87 14.40
N GLN A 118 -3.65 -29.63 14.12
CA GLN A 118 -4.75 -30.07 14.98
C GLN A 118 -4.95 -31.58 14.95
N GLU A 119 -4.79 -32.23 13.79
CA GLU A 119 -4.86 -33.68 13.63
C GLU A 119 -3.74 -34.40 14.39
N GLU A 120 -2.52 -33.88 14.34
CA GLU A 120 -1.38 -34.40 15.10
C GLU A 120 -1.59 -34.24 16.62
N ILE A 121 -2.12 -33.11 17.07
CA ILE A 121 -2.42 -32.88 18.49
C ILE A 121 -3.54 -33.81 18.99
N GLN A 122 -4.64 -33.94 18.24
CA GLN A 122 -5.76 -34.81 18.63
C GLN A 122 -5.35 -36.29 18.65
N SER A 123 -4.55 -36.74 17.69
CA SER A 123 -4.08 -38.12 17.65
C SER A 123 -3.12 -38.44 18.79
N ALA A 124 -2.24 -37.50 19.17
CA ALA A 124 -1.38 -37.64 20.34
C ALA A 124 -2.18 -37.69 21.66
N GLU A 125 -3.20 -36.83 21.82
CA GLU A 125 -4.09 -36.83 22.99
C GLU A 125 -4.90 -38.13 23.11
N PHE A 126 -5.35 -38.69 21.99
CA PHE A 126 -6.11 -39.94 21.98
C PHE A 126 -5.24 -41.16 22.34
N GLN A 127 -3.98 -41.20 21.88
CA GLN A 127 -3.05 -42.27 22.26
C GLN A 127 -2.69 -42.20 23.75
N ASN A 128 -2.42 -41.01 24.29
CA ASN A 128 -2.11 -40.86 25.71
C ASN A 128 -3.29 -41.23 26.63
N ARG A 129 -4.54 -41.03 26.21
CA ARG A 129 -5.73 -41.41 26.98
C ARG A 129 -6.01 -42.92 26.95
N LYS A 130 -5.46 -43.66 25.98
CA LYS A 130 -5.66 -45.10 25.84
C LYS A 130 -4.63 -45.93 26.62
N VAL A 131 -3.53 -45.30 27.05
CA VAL A 131 -2.41 -45.94 27.76
C VAL A 131 -2.41 -45.60 29.27
N ALA A 132 -3.36 -44.78 29.74
CA ALA A 132 -3.65 -44.52 31.14
C ALA A 132 -4.87 -45.32 31.61
#